data_AF-A0A422QHF8-F1
#
_entry.id   AF-A0A422QHF8-F1
#
_cell.length_a   1.000
_cell.length_b   1.000
_cell.length_c   1.000
_cell.angle_alpha   90.00
_cell.angle_beta   90.00
_cell.angle_gamma   90.00
#
_symmetry.space_group_name_H-M   'P 1'
#
loop_
_entity.id
_entity.type
_entity.pdbx_description
1 polymer ?
#
loop_
_entity_poly.entity_id
_entity_poly.type
_entity_poly.pdbx_seq_one_letter_code
_entity_poly.pdbx_strand_id
1 'polypeptide(L)'
;MAAEAKTPAIVWRDNAKITELFEKAGVTGTFVVQDLATGEFTGHDRQRASIRYVPASTYKIPNSLIGLSTGAVSSVDEVLPYGGGPTYLPQWARDMPLREAIRISNVPVYKELARRIGMPRMREGLRQLDYGNMEAGSVIDTFWLEGPLKISAVEQTRFLGRLAQGKLPFPEPAMAAVREIVRQDDNANLYAKTGWYMPDDRKNQIGWWVGWVEKDGKVYAFALNADITDDTVGAKRVPLGKAALQVLGLL
;
A
#
# COMPACT_ATOMS: atom_id res chain seq x y z
N MET A 1 2.56 -4.80 30.64
CA MET A 1 3.59 -5.31 29.71
C MET A 1 2.89 -6.17 28.67
N ALA A 2 2.69 -5.65 27.46
CA ALA A 2 2.16 -6.46 26.37
C ALA A 2 3.28 -7.38 25.89
N ALA A 3 3.03 -8.69 25.91
CA ALA A 3 3.96 -9.65 25.33
C ALA A 3 4.19 -9.26 23.86
N GLU A 4 5.47 -9.11 23.46
CA GLU A 4 5.82 -9.08 22.05
C GLU A 4 5.35 -10.40 21.45
N ALA A 5 4.21 -10.37 20.76
CA ALA A 5 3.78 -11.47 19.93
C ALA A 5 4.85 -11.62 18.85
N LYS A 6 5.75 -12.59 19.01
CA LYS A 6 6.74 -12.93 18.00
C LYS A 6 6.01 -13.14 16.68
N THR A 7 6.35 -12.32 15.69
CA THR A 7 5.81 -12.44 14.34
C THR A 7 5.99 -13.88 13.87
N PRO A 8 4.91 -14.59 13.49
CA PRO A 8 4.99 -16.00 13.13
C PRO A 8 6.01 -16.24 12.03
N ALA A 9 6.68 -17.39 12.09
CA ALA A 9 7.60 -17.82 11.04
C ALA A 9 6.88 -17.85 9.69
N ILE A 10 7.53 -17.32 8.66
CA ILE A 10 6.97 -17.28 7.30
C ILE A 10 7.07 -18.69 6.71
N VAL A 11 5.91 -19.30 6.44
CA VAL A 11 5.80 -20.46 5.57
C VAL A 11 5.68 -19.94 4.13
N TRP A 12 6.74 -20.11 3.34
CA TRP A 12 6.83 -19.61 1.97
C TRP A 12 6.76 -20.75 0.96
N ARG A 13 6.00 -20.55 -0.12
CA ARG A 13 5.92 -21.44 -1.29
C ARG A 13 6.26 -20.65 -2.55
N ASP A 14 7.33 -21.03 -3.24
CA ASP A 14 7.63 -20.47 -4.55
C ASP A 14 6.64 -20.96 -5.62
N ASN A 15 6.28 -20.09 -6.56
CA ASN A 15 5.41 -20.43 -7.68
C ASN A 15 6.13 -20.17 -9.02
N ALA A 16 6.53 -21.25 -9.69
CA ALA A 16 7.30 -21.20 -10.93
C ALA A 16 6.59 -20.44 -12.07
N LYS A 17 5.25 -20.53 -12.16
CA LYS A 17 4.49 -19.80 -13.18
C LYS A 17 4.50 -18.29 -12.93
N ILE A 18 4.48 -17.86 -11.67
CA ILE A 18 4.62 -16.44 -11.34
C ILE A 18 6.04 -15.96 -11.67
N THR A 19 7.07 -16.75 -11.36
CA THR A 19 8.45 -16.46 -11.76
C THR A 19 8.56 -16.27 -13.27
N GLU A 20 7.99 -17.17 -14.07
CA GLU A 20 7.99 -17.09 -15.52
C GLU A 20 7.29 -15.82 -16.05
N LEU A 21 6.24 -15.34 -15.37
CA LEU A 21 5.59 -14.07 -15.74
C LEU A 21 6.54 -12.87 -15.59
N PHE A 22 7.32 -12.81 -14.52
CA PHE A 22 8.30 -11.73 -14.29
C PHE A 22 9.44 -11.79 -15.31
N GLU A 23 9.96 -12.99 -15.58
CA GLU A 23 11.00 -13.22 -16.59
C GLU A 23 10.54 -12.79 -17.99
N LYS A 24 9.37 -13.25 -18.43
CA LYS A 24 8.79 -12.88 -19.73
C LYS A 24 8.47 -11.38 -19.84
N ALA A 25 8.07 -10.76 -18.74
CA ALA A 25 7.81 -9.33 -18.71
C ALA A 25 9.09 -8.49 -18.72
N GLY A 26 10.25 -9.10 -18.48
CA GLY A 26 11.54 -8.41 -18.31
C GLY A 26 11.51 -7.48 -17.09
N VAL A 27 10.86 -7.91 -16.00
CA VAL A 27 10.67 -7.09 -14.79
C VAL A 27 11.44 -7.73 -13.63
N THR A 28 12.40 -6.99 -13.07
CA THR A 28 13.05 -7.38 -11.81
C THR A 28 12.15 -6.94 -10.64
N GLY A 29 11.63 -7.91 -9.88
CA GLY A 29 10.65 -7.61 -8.85
C GLY A 29 10.28 -8.82 -8.00
N THR A 30 9.29 -8.64 -7.15
CA THR A 30 8.70 -9.69 -6.32
C THR A 30 7.18 -9.59 -6.41
N PHE A 31 6.52 -10.73 -6.24
CA PHE A 31 5.09 -10.82 -5.98
C PHE A 31 4.88 -11.79 -4.84
N VAL A 32 3.98 -11.46 -3.92
CA VAL A 32 3.59 -12.34 -2.83
C VAL A 32 2.10 -12.22 -2.57
N VAL A 33 1.45 -13.35 -2.32
CA VAL A 33 0.11 -13.46 -1.73
C VAL A 33 0.23 -14.18 -0.40
N GLN A 34 -0.50 -13.69 0.61
CA GLN A 34 -0.74 -14.36 1.87
C GLN A 34 -2.18 -14.86 1.91
N ASP A 35 -2.38 -16.17 2.05
CA ASP A 35 -3.69 -16.73 2.43
C ASP A 35 -3.89 -16.49 3.93
N LEU A 36 -4.88 -15.68 4.31
CA LEU A 36 -5.08 -15.33 5.72
C LEU A 36 -5.73 -16.45 6.55
N ALA A 37 -6.27 -17.49 5.93
CA ALA A 37 -6.82 -18.64 6.64
C ALA A 37 -5.70 -19.59 7.11
N THR A 38 -4.66 -19.77 6.28
CA THR A 38 -3.53 -20.66 6.61
C THR A 38 -2.29 -19.92 7.12
N GLY A 39 -2.18 -18.62 6.81
CA GLY A 39 -0.98 -17.82 7.06
C GLY A 39 0.16 -18.09 6.07
N GLU A 40 -0.04 -18.95 5.07
CA GLU A 40 0.97 -19.30 4.08
C GLU A 40 1.17 -18.17 3.05
N PHE A 41 2.42 -17.99 2.64
CA PHE A 41 2.82 -17.04 1.61
C PHE A 41 3.18 -17.79 0.34
N THR A 42 2.65 -17.37 -0.80
CA THR A 42 2.98 -17.93 -2.12
C THR A 42 3.41 -16.82 -3.06
N GLY A 43 4.51 -17.00 -3.79
CA GLY A 43 5.05 -15.90 -4.58
C GLY A 43 6.28 -16.18 -5.42
N HIS A 44 6.91 -15.07 -5.83
CA HIS A 44 8.15 -14.98 -6.57
C HIS A 44 9.14 -14.09 -5.80
N ASP A 45 10.39 -14.54 -5.70
CA ASP A 45 11.51 -13.84 -5.04
C ASP A 45 11.23 -13.51 -3.56
N ARG A 46 11.31 -14.53 -2.70
CA ARG A 46 11.17 -14.41 -1.25
C ARG A 46 12.14 -13.41 -0.63
N GLN A 47 13.38 -13.40 -1.12
CA GLN A 47 14.44 -12.56 -0.57
C GLN A 47 14.05 -11.09 -0.75
N ARG A 48 13.67 -10.70 -1.98
CA ARG A 48 13.19 -9.35 -2.25
C ARG A 48 11.87 -9.03 -1.57
N ALA A 49 10.95 -10.00 -1.44
CA ALA A 49 9.69 -9.82 -0.71
C ALA A 49 9.91 -9.37 0.76
N SER A 50 11.08 -9.67 1.32
CA SER A 50 11.49 -9.33 2.69
C SER A 50 12.29 -8.02 2.78
N ILE A 51 12.69 -7.42 1.66
CA ILE A 51 13.42 -6.14 1.64
C ILE A 51 12.43 -4.98 1.77
N ARG A 52 12.74 -4.04 2.67
CA ARG A 52 11.93 -2.84 2.89
C ARG A 52 12.30 -1.73 1.90
N TYR A 53 11.29 -1.19 1.20
CA TYR A 53 11.44 -0.02 0.34
C TYR A 53 10.47 1.10 0.75
N VAL A 54 10.69 2.31 0.23
CA VAL A 54 9.79 3.45 0.43
C VAL A 54 8.40 3.11 -0.13
N PRO A 55 7.30 3.25 0.64
CA PRO A 55 5.97 2.82 0.22
C PRO A 55 5.34 3.71 -0.86
N ALA A 56 5.77 4.96 -0.98
CA ALA A 56 5.19 5.96 -1.87
C ALA A 56 3.66 6.02 -1.73
N SER A 57 2.91 6.06 -2.83
CA SER A 57 1.45 6.20 -2.81
C SER A 57 0.69 5.01 -2.21
N THR A 58 1.34 3.87 -1.89
CA THR A 58 0.67 2.82 -1.09
C THR A 58 0.38 3.30 0.34
N TYR A 59 1.18 4.25 0.85
CA TYR A 59 1.00 4.87 2.17
C TYR A 59 -0.29 5.68 2.30
N LYS A 60 -0.99 5.95 1.18
CA LYS A 60 -2.30 6.59 1.22
C LYS A 60 -3.33 5.77 2.02
N ILE A 61 -3.18 4.44 2.07
CA ILE A 61 -4.03 3.55 2.87
C ILE A 61 -3.88 3.82 4.38
N PRO A 62 -2.68 3.69 4.99
CA PRO A 62 -2.49 4.01 6.41
C PRO A 62 -2.72 5.49 6.72
N ASN A 63 -2.35 6.42 5.82
CA ASN A 63 -2.59 7.85 6.03
C ASN A 63 -4.10 8.17 6.14
N SER A 64 -4.93 7.62 5.24
CA SER A 64 -6.40 7.73 5.34
C SER A 64 -6.93 7.16 6.66
N LEU A 65 -6.45 5.98 7.07
CA LEU A 65 -6.89 5.33 8.31
C LEU A 65 -6.55 6.15 9.55
N ILE A 66 -5.32 6.63 9.66
CA ILE A 66 -4.86 7.48 10.77
C ILE A 66 -5.64 8.81 10.76
N GLY A 67 -5.83 9.40 9.58
CA GLY A 67 -6.57 10.65 9.40
C GLY A 67 -8.00 10.58 9.95
N LEU A 68 -8.75 9.56 9.54
CA LEU A 68 -10.12 9.32 10.00
C LEU A 68 -10.15 9.06 11.51
N SER A 69 -9.24 8.22 12.00
CA SER A 69 -9.26 7.76 13.39
C SER A 69 -8.81 8.81 14.40
N THR A 70 -8.05 9.80 13.94
CA THR A 70 -7.61 10.95 14.74
C THR A 70 -8.55 12.16 14.63
N GLY A 71 -9.59 12.07 13.78
CA GLY A 71 -10.46 13.19 13.46
C GLY A 71 -9.79 14.31 12.67
N ALA A 72 -8.62 14.05 12.04
CA ALA A 72 -7.97 15.01 11.15
C ALA A 72 -8.77 15.25 9.86
N VAL A 73 -9.64 14.30 9.54
CA VAL A 73 -10.70 14.39 8.53
C VAL A 73 -11.93 13.66 9.08
N SER A 74 -13.10 14.23 8.91
CA SER A 74 -14.37 13.72 9.46
C SER A 74 -14.92 12.52 8.69
N SER A 75 -14.65 12.44 7.38
CA SER A 75 -15.05 11.34 6.51
C SER A 75 -14.16 11.27 5.28
N VAL A 76 -14.28 10.20 4.49
CA VAL A 76 -13.60 10.10 3.19
C VAL A 76 -14.14 11.06 2.14
N ASP A 77 -15.24 11.75 2.44
CA ASP A 77 -15.97 12.68 1.58
C ASP A 77 -15.80 14.16 2.00
N GLU A 78 -15.12 14.43 3.12
CA GLU A 78 -14.70 15.79 3.45
C GLU A 78 -13.68 16.28 2.41
N VAL A 79 -13.93 17.46 1.84
CA VAL A 79 -13.05 18.10 0.88
C VAL A 79 -11.81 18.64 1.59
N LEU A 80 -10.64 18.18 1.17
CA LEU A 80 -9.36 18.66 1.65
C LEU A 80 -8.75 19.64 0.64
N PRO A 81 -8.14 20.74 1.10
CA PRO A 81 -7.51 21.68 0.21
C PRO A 81 -6.26 21.07 -0.45
N TYR A 82 -6.07 21.30 -1.75
CA TYR A 82 -4.81 20.91 -2.41
C TYR A 82 -3.66 21.86 -2.07
N GLY A 83 -3.97 23.03 -1.50
CA GLY A 83 -3.00 23.98 -0.95
C GLY A 83 -2.49 25.06 -1.92
N GLY A 84 -2.93 25.05 -3.18
CA GLY A 84 -2.44 25.99 -4.19
C GLY A 84 -1.07 25.60 -4.75
N GLY A 85 -0.74 26.08 -5.95
CA GLY A 85 0.58 25.94 -6.57
C GLY A 85 0.71 24.84 -7.64
N PRO A 86 1.90 24.73 -8.27
CA PRO A 86 2.17 23.75 -9.31
C PRO A 86 2.06 22.32 -8.82
N THR A 87 1.50 21.44 -9.65
CA THR A 87 1.37 20.01 -9.36
C THR A 87 2.01 19.18 -10.45
N TYR A 88 2.49 17.99 -10.09
CA TYR A 88 3.09 17.06 -11.06
C TYR A 88 2.09 16.60 -12.13
N LEU A 89 0.82 16.42 -11.76
CA LEU A 89 -0.27 16.10 -12.68
C LEU A 89 -1.34 17.20 -12.62
N PRO A 90 -1.78 17.78 -13.75
CA PRO A 90 -2.77 18.86 -13.76
C PRO A 90 -4.06 18.54 -13.00
N GLN A 91 -4.51 17.29 -13.06
CA GLN A 91 -5.69 16.79 -12.34
C GLN A 91 -5.58 16.85 -10.80
N TRP A 92 -4.38 17.09 -10.26
CA TRP A 92 -4.17 17.28 -8.81
C TRP A 92 -4.45 18.71 -8.35
N ALA A 93 -4.52 19.68 -9.26
CA ALA A 93 -4.62 21.12 -8.95
C ALA A 93 -6.05 21.56 -8.57
N ARG A 94 -6.70 20.81 -7.68
CA ARG A 94 -7.99 21.16 -7.09
C ARG A 94 -8.23 20.44 -5.78
N ASP A 95 -9.05 21.07 -4.95
CA ASP A 95 -9.53 20.48 -3.71
C ASP A 95 -10.36 19.24 -4.03
N MET A 96 -10.22 18.20 -3.21
CA MET A 96 -10.95 16.95 -3.40
C MET A 96 -10.99 16.11 -2.12
N PRO A 97 -12.02 15.25 -1.98
CA PRO A 97 -12.10 14.30 -0.89
C PRO A 97 -11.11 13.14 -1.04
N LEU A 98 -10.87 12.39 0.04
CA LEU A 98 -9.98 11.22 0.02
C LEU A 98 -10.44 10.14 -0.97
N ARG A 99 -11.77 9.94 -1.09
CA ARG A 99 -12.40 9.02 -2.05
C ARG A 99 -11.90 9.23 -3.48
N GLU A 100 -11.72 10.50 -3.86
CA GLU A 100 -11.24 10.87 -5.18
C GLU A 100 -9.71 10.89 -5.24
N ALA A 101 -9.07 11.53 -4.24
CA ALA A 101 -7.63 11.69 -4.18
C ALA A 101 -6.88 10.35 -4.23
N ILE A 102 -7.42 9.30 -3.60
CA ILE A 102 -6.78 7.98 -3.56
C ILE A 102 -6.74 7.32 -4.94
N ARG A 103 -7.80 7.50 -5.76
CA ARG A 103 -7.92 6.91 -7.10
C ARG A 103 -6.87 7.47 -8.05
N ILE A 104 -6.68 8.78 -8.04
CA ILE A 104 -5.71 9.47 -8.91
C ILE A 104 -4.35 9.70 -8.24
N SER A 105 -4.14 9.12 -7.06
CA SER A 105 -2.92 9.24 -6.26
C SER A 105 -2.48 10.68 -5.96
N ASN A 106 -3.42 11.62 -5.78
CA ASN A 106 -3.15 13.04 -5.52
C ASN A 106 -2.24 13.20 -4.29
N VAL A 107 -0.99 13.63 -4.48
CA VAL A 107 -0.03 13.81 -3.40
C VAL A 107 -0.35 15.02 -2.52
N PRO A 108 -0.61 16.24 -3.07
CA PRO A 108 -0.95 17.42 -2.28
C PRO A 108 -2.04 17.19 -1.23
N VAL A 109 -3.16 16.54 -1.59
CA VAL A 109 -4.26 16.27 -0.65
C VAL A 109 -3.83 15.37 0.53
N TYR A 110 -2.96 14.39 0.27
CA TYR A 110 -2.43 13.53 1.33
C TYR A 110 -1.33 14.18 2.16
N LYS A 111 -0.61 15.16 1.62
CA LYS A 111 0.27 16.04 2.40
C LYS A 111 -0.54 16.91 3.35
N GLU A 112 -1.65 17.46 2.88
CA GLU A 112 -2.59 18.19 3.73
C GLU A 112 -3.13 17.32 4.87
N LEU A 113 -3.61 16.11 4.55
CA LEU A 113 -4.06 15.17 5.59
C LEU A 113 -2.97 14.90 6.63
N ALA A 114 -1.73 14.64 6.19
CA ALA A 114 -0.62 14.39 7.10
C ALA A 114 -0.31 15.59 8.00
N ARG A 115 -0.35 16.82 7.47
CA ARG A 115 -0.19 18.05 8.26
C ARG A 115 -1.29 18.22 9.30
N ARG A 116 -2.55 17.92 8.95
CA ARG A 116 -3.67 17.93 9.91
C ARG A 116 -3.52 16.87 11.00
N ILE A 117 -3.04 15.66 10.66
CA ILE A 117 -2.74 14.61 11.65
C ILE A 117 -1.64 15.10 12.62
N GLY A 118 -0.57 15.66 12.09
CA GLY A 118 0.59 16.11 12.86
C GLY A 118 1.50 14.97 13.32
N MET A 119 2.77 15.28 13.55
CA MET A 119 3.82 14.28 13.77
C MET A 119 3.59 13.34 14.99
N PRO A 120 3.13 13.80 16.16
CA PRO A 120 2.93 12.91 17.31
C PRO A 120 1.91 11.79 17.01
N ARG A 121 0.75 12.15 16.44
CA ARG A 121 -0.30 11.18 16.10
C ARG A 121 0.10 10.29 14.93
N MET A 122 0.86 10.81 13.97
CA MET A 122 1.38 10.02 12.86
C MET A 122 2.32 8.91 13.33
N ARG A 123 3.26 9.22 14.24
CA ARG A 123 4.19 8.24 14.80
C ARG A 123 3.46 7.18 15.62
N GLU A 124 2.48 7.58 16.43
CA GLU A 124 1.65 6.63 17.18
C GLU A 124 0.87 5.72 16.23
N GLY A 125 0.25 6.27 15.18
CA GLY A 125 -0.45 5.49 14.17
C GLY A 125 0.46 4.47 13.47
N LEU A 126 1.68 4.86 13.08
CA LEU A 126 2.66 3.93 12.51
C LEU A 126 3.02 2.78 13.46
N ARG A 127 3.16 3.05 14.76
CA ARG A 127 3.43 2.03 15.79
C ARG A 127 2.26 1.09 15.98
N GLN A 128 1.04 1.62 16.11
CA GLN A 128 -0.17 0.80 16.24
C GLN A 128 -0.41 -0.10 15.02
N LEU A 129 -0.05 0.40 13.84
CA LEU A 129 -0.11 -0.37 12.60
C LEU A 129 1.04 -1.37 12.45
N ASP A 130 2.10 -1.33 13.26
CA ASP A 130 3.33 -2.09 13.02
C ASP A 130 3.80 -1.94 11.55
N TYR A 131 3.81 -0.69 11.06
CA TYR A 131 3.97 -0.42 9.64
C TYR A 131 5.45 -0.31 9.24
N GLY A 132 6.04 -1.43 8.81
CA GLY A 132 7.40 -1.48 8.31
C GLY A 132 8.44 -1.11 9.38
N ASN A 133 9.31 -0.14 9.10
CA ASN A 133 10.23 0.39 10.11
C ASN A 133 9.60 1.43 11.06
N MET A 134 8.36 1.87 10.81
CA MET A 134 7.64 2.86 11.62
C MET A 134 8.31 4.23 11.72
N GLU A 135 9.24 4.55 10.81
CA GLU A 135 10.02 5.79 10.87
C GLU A 135 9.38 6.91 10.03
N ALA A 136 8.83 7.93 10.70
CA ALA A 136 8.28 9.12 10.03
C ALA A 136 9.31 10.26 9.84
N GLY A 137 10.55 10.10 10.30
CA GLY A 137 11.55 11.17 10.26
C GLY A 137 11.08 12.46 10.98
N SER A 138 11.51 13.61 10.48
CA SER A 138 11.16 14.95 11.00
C SER A 138 10.16 15.72 10.14
N VAL A 139 10.00 15.36 8.87
CA VAL A 139 9.13 16.06 7.91
C VAL A 139 7.82 15.29 7.75
N ILE A 140 6.72 15.87 8.23
CA ILE A 140 5.42 15.20 8.36
C ILE A 140 4.77 14.82 7.03
N ASP A 141 5.10 15.49 5.93
CA ASP A 141 4.37 15.35 4.67
C ASP A 141 5.22 14.82 3.50
N THR A 142 6.44 14.35 3.75
CA THR A 142 7.30 13.72 2.73
C THR A 142 7.87 12.37 3.13
N PHE A 143 7.74 11.93 4.38
CA PHE A 143 8.47 10.76 4.88
C PHE A 143 8.16 9.43 4.16
N TRP A 144 6.99 9.31 3.53
CA TRP A 144 6.59 8.15 2.72
C TRP A 144 6.93 8.30 1.24
N LEU A 145 7.33 9.50 0.80
CA LEU A 145 7.73 9.83 -0.56
C LEU A 145 9.26 9.78 -0.71
N GLU A 146 9.98 10.22 0.32
CA GLU A 146 11.44 10.42 0.30
C GLU A 146 12.16 9.49 1.29
N GLY A 147 11.42 8.84 2.20
CA GLY A 147 11.96 8.17 3.37
C GLY A 147 11.93 9.08 4.60
N PRO A 148 12.20 8.56 5.81
CA PRO A 148 12.86 7.27 6.07
C PRO A 148 11.91 6.07 6.12
N LEU A 149 10.59 6.26 5.98
CA LEU A 149 9.64 5.15 6.08
C LEU A 149 9.92 4.11 5.00
N LYS A 150 10.06 2.85 5.41
CA LYS A 150 10.22 1.71 4.52
C LYS A 150 9.40 0.52 5.02
N ILE A 151 8.87 -0.25 4.07
CA ILE A 151 8.07 -1.46 4.32
C ILE A 151 8.37 -2.51 3.23
N SER A 152 8.36 -3.78 3.60
CA SER A 152 8.56 -4.90 2.67
C SER A 152 7.24 -5.41 2.08
N ALA A 153 7.30 -6.24 1.04
CA ALA A 153 6.09 -6.80 0.43
C ALA A 153 5.36 -7.76 1.41
N VAL A 154 6.11 -8.53 2.20
CA VAL A 154 5.54 -9.37 3.28
C VAL A 154 4.86 -8.53 4.37
N GLU A 155 5.44 -7.39 4.73
CA GLU A 155 4.83 -6.51 5.72
C GLU A 155 3.59 -5.80 5.18
N GLN A 156 3.58 -5.43 3.89
CA GLN A 156 2.39 -4.92 3.21
C GLN A 156 1.24 -5.93 3.28
N THR A 157 1.46 -7.20 2.95
CA THR A 157 0.39 -8.22 3.00
C THR A 157 -0.15 -8.43 4.41
N ARG A 158 0.72 -8.42 5.43
CA ARG A 158 0.29 -8.53 6.84
C ARG A 158 -0.53 -7.33 7.31
N PHE A 159 -0.12 -6.11 6.98
CA PHE A 159 -0.88 -4.90 7.29
C PHE A 159 -2.24 -4.91 6.59
N LEU A 160 -2.25 -5.16 5.28
CA LEU A 160 -3.47 -5.17 4.47
C LEU A 160 -4.42 -6.29 4.86
N GLY A 161 -3.89 -7.46 5.22
CA GLY A 161 -4.70 -8.57 5.68
C GLY A 161 -5.42 -8.27 7.00
N ARG A 162 -4.75 -7.59 7.94
CA ARG A 162 -5.41 -7.11 9.17
C ARG A 162 -6.46 -6.03 8.87
N LEU A 163 -6.20 -5.13 7.92
CA LEU A 163 -7.19 -4.12 7.50
C LEU A 163 -8.43 -4.77 6.88
N ALA A 164 -8.23 -5.71 5.96
CA ALA A 164 -9.28 -6.45 5.28
C ALA A 164 -10.18 -7.20 6.27
N GLN A 165 -9.57 -7.81 7.30
CA GLN A 165 -10.29 -8.53 8.36
C GLN A 165 -10.86 -7.62 9.47
N GLY A 166 -10.65 -6.31 9.42
CA GLY A 166 -11.07 -5.39 10.49
C GLY A 166 -10.36 -5.62 11.83
N LYS A 167 -9.13 -6.13 11.80
CA LYS A 167 -8.33 -6.53 12.98
C LYS A 167 -7.23 -5.53 13.37
N LEU A 168 -7.18 -4.36 12.74
CA LEU A 168 -6.27 -3.30 13.19
C LEU A 168 -6.85 -2.64 14.46
N PRO A 169 -6.00 -2.09 15.35
CA PRO A 169 -6.44 -1.41 16.57
C PRO A 169 -6.98 0.00 16.30
N PHE A 170 -7.89 0.13 15.33
CA PHE A 170 -8.50 1.37 14.88
C PHE A 170 -10.03 1.23 14.88
N PRO A 171 -10.80 2.32 14.91
CA PRO A 171 -12.26 2.25 14.86
C PRO A 171 -12.76 1.51 13.61
N GLU A 172 -13.73 0.61 13.79
CA GLU A 172 -14.32 -0.15 12.68
C GLU A 172 -14.82 0.78 11.54
N PRO A 173 -15.55 1.88 11.82
CA PRO A 173 -16.04 2.76 10.75
C PRO A 173 -14.91 3.37 9.90
N ALA A 174 -13.77 3.68 10.52
CA ALA A 174 -12.61 4.19 9.80
C ALA A 174 -11.99 3.10 8.90
N MET A 175 -11.86 1.88 9.40
CA MET A 175 -11.39 0.75 8.59
C MET A 175 -12.34 0.44 7.43
N ALA A 176 -13.66 0.44 7.67
CA ALA A 176 -14.67 0.23 6.64
C ALA A 176 -14.58 1.28 5.53
N ALA A 177 -14.48 2.56 5.90
CA ALA A 177 -14.35 3.65 4.94
C ALA A 177 -13.07 3.52 4.10
N VAL A 178 -11.94 3.13 4.70
CA VAL A 178 -10.69 2.91 3.97
C VAL A 178 -10.79 1.72 3.01
N ARG A 179 -11.37 0.59 3.44
CA ARG A 179 -11.60 -0.58 2.56
C ARG A 179 -12.44 -0.17 1.35
N GLU A 180 -13.48 0.61 1.58
CA GLU A 180 -14.41 1.04 0.54
C GLU A 180 -13.73 1.90 -0.54
N ILE A 181 -12.91 2.89 -0.17
CA ILE A 181 -12.26 3.78 -1.15
C ILE A 181 -11.09 3.13 -1.93
N VAL A 182 -10.59 1.97 -1.50
CA VAL A 182 -9.54 1.22 -2.24
C VAL A 182 -10.12 0.07 -3.08
N ARG A 183 -11.42 -0.18 -3.03
CA ARG A 183 -12.09 -1.16 -3.88
C ARG A 183 -11.97 -0.76 -5.35
N GLN A 184 -11.68 -1.74 -6.22
CA GLN A 184 -11.50 -1.51 -7.64
C GLN A 184 -12.85 -1.54 -8.37
N ASP A 185 -13.04 -0.62 -9.32
CA ASP A 185 -14.30 -0.48 -10.05
C ASP A 185 -14.54 -1.65 -11.04
N ASP A 186 -13.47 -2.30 -11.52
CA ASP A 186 -13.55 -3.41 -12.48
C ASP A 186 -13.72 -4.79 -11.84
N ASN A 187 -13.57 -4.89 -10.51
CA ASN A 187 -13.81 -6.11 -9.75
C ASN A 187 -14.15 -5.78 -8.30
N ALA A 188 -15.40 -6.04 -7.92
CA ALA A 188 -15.92 -5.72 -6.58
C ALA A 188 -15.21 -6.44 -5.42
N ASN A 189 -14.52 -7.55 -5.71
CA ASN A 189 -13.78 -8.34 -4.73
C ASN A 189 -12.29 -8.01 -4.68
N LEU A 190 -11.81 -7.08 -5.52
CA LEU A 190 -10.43 -6.64 -5.57
C LEU A 190 -10.30 -5.26 -4.93
N TYR A 191 -9.36 -5.14 -4.00
CA TYR A 191 -9.04 -3.91 -3.30
C TYR A 191 -7.57 -3.64 -3.48
N ALA A 192 -7.19 -2.48 -4.01
CA ALA A 192 -5.80 -2.25 -4.35
C ALA A 192 -5.37 -0.79 -4.41
N LYS A 193 -4.06 -0.58 -4.25
CA LYS A 193 -3.41 0.71 -4.40
C LYS A 193 -2.06 0.58 -5.09
N THR A 194 -1.83 1.43 -6.08
CA THR A 194 -0.51 1.61 -6.71
C THR A 194 0.38 2.55 -5.90
N GLY A 195 1.70 2.35 -6.01
CA GLY A 195 2.72 3.27 -5.49
C GLY A 195 3.87 3.39 -6.46
N TRP A 196 4.52 4.55 -6.52
CA TRP A 196 5.73 4.75 -7.30
C TRP A 196 6.66 5.68 -6.54
N TYR A 197 7.77 5.15 -6.05
CA TYR A 197 8.87 5.91 -5.48
C TYR A 197 9.75 6.44 -6.61
N MET A 198 9.86 7.76 -6.70
CA MET A 198 10.55 8.48 -7.77
C MET A 198 11.48 9.52 -7.12
N PRO A 199 12.68 9.13 -6.68
CA PRO A 199 13.65 10.09 -6.15
C PRO A 199 14.10 11.09 -7.22
N ASP A 200 14.64 12.22 -6.79
CA ASP A 200 15.03 13.34 -7.66
C ASP A 200 16.04 12.95 -8.73
N ASP A 201 16.99 12.07 -8.40
CA ASP A 201 18.00 11.58 -9.35
C ASP A 201 17.46 10.53 -10.34
N ARG A 202 16.18 10.13 -10.18
CA ARG A 202 15.45 9.14 -10.99
C ARG A 202 16.09 7.75 -11.00
N LYS A 203 17.01 7.47 -10.08
CA LYS A 203 17.67 6.15 -9.95
C LYS A 203 16.96 5.30 -8.91
N ASN A 204 17.07 3.98 -9.04
CA ASN A 204 16.55 3.02 -8.08
C ASN A 204 15.05 3.22 -7.74
N GLN A 205 14.26 3.59 -8.75
CA GLN A 205 12.82 3.78 -8.58
C GLN A 205 12.14 2.45 -8.27
N ILE A 206 11.18 2.49 -7.34
CA ILE A 206 10.43 1.30 -6.93
C ILE A 206 8.96 1.53 -7.18
N GLY A 207 8.34 0.62 -7.91
CA GLY A 207 6.92 0.66 -8.18
C GLY A 207 6.21 -0.46 -7.44
N TRP A 208 5.04 -0.14 -6.91
CA TRP A 208 4.21 -1.00 -6.08
C TRP A 208 2.83 -1.22 -6.66
N TRP A 209 2.26 -2.38 -6.39
CA TRP A 209 0.83 -2.63 -6.42
C TRP A 209 0.47 -3.58 -5.28
N VAL A 210 -0.35 -3.11 -4.35
CA VAL A 210 -0.65 -3.84 -3.11
C VAL A 210 -2.14 -3.86 -2.86
N GLY A 211 -2.64 -4.88 -2.19
CA GLY A 211 -4.08 -5.03 -1.98
C GLY A 211 -4.50 -6.32 -1.32
N TRP A 212 -5.76 -6.67 -1.49
CA TRP A 212 -6.29 -7.99 -1.19
C TRP A 212 -7.41 -8.38 -2.16
N VAL A 213 -7.68 -9.68 -2.22
CA VAL A 213 -8.82 -10.25 -2.93
C VAL A 213 -9.69 -11.02 -1.94
N GLU A 214 -11.00 -10.84 -2.05
CA GLU A 214 -12.00 -11.63 -1.35
C GLU A 214 -12.52 -12.73 -2.27
N LYS A 215 -12.36 -14.00 -1.89
CA LYS A 215 -12.80 -15.13 -2.71
C LYS A 215 -13.28 -16.28 -1.84
N ASP A 216 -14.46 -16.81 -2.14
CA ASP A 216 -15.06 -17.96 -1.46
C ASP A 216 -15.08 -17.82 0.07
N GLY A 217 -15.39 -16.60 0.56
CA GLY A 217 -15.40 -16.28 1.99
C GLY A 217 -14.01 -16.17 2.65
N LYS A 218 -12.93 -16.22 1.86
CA LYS A 218 -11.54 -16.07 2.32
C LYS A 218 -10.93 -14.77 1.81
N VAL A 219 -9.86 -14.34 2.47
CA VAL A 219 -9.12 -13.12 2.15
C VAL A 219 -7.68 -13.48 1.79
N TYR A 220 -7.22 -12.94 0.67
CA TYR A 220 -5.87 -13.12 0.15
C TYR A 220 -5.20 -11.76 0.00
N ALA A 221 -4.29 -11.41 0.90
CA ALA A 221 -3.57 -10.13 0.82
C ALA A 221 -2.36 -10.28 -0.09
N PHE A 222 -2.12 -9.32 -0.99
CA PHE A 222 -1.02 -9.39 -1.96
C PHE A 222 -0.18 -8.11 -2.00
N ALA A 223 1.06 -8.27 -2.44
CA ALA A 223 1.96 -7.16 -2.71
C ALA A 223 2.91 -7.51 -3.85
N LEU A 224 3.06 -6.56 -4.76
CA LEU A 224 4.07 -6.54 -5.82
C LEU A 224 4.96 -5.32 -5.62
N ASN A 225 6.27 -5.50 -5.72
CA ASN A 225 7.18 -4.40 -6.03
C ASN A 225 8.15 -4.76 -7.15
N ALA A 226 8.58 -3.76 -7.90
CA ALA A 226 9.50 -3.92 -9.01
C ALA A 226 10.44 -2.72 -9.13
N ASP A 227 11.64 -2.96 -9.66
CA ASP A 227 12.53 -1.91 -10.13
C ASP A 227 11.92 -1.25 -11.36
N ILE A 228 11.84 0.08 -11.36
CA ILE A 228 11.23 0.83 -12.46
C ILE A 228 12.33 1.55 -13.23
N THR A 229 12.80 0.90 -14.29
CA THR A 229 13.83 1.46 -15.18
C THR A 229 13.29 2.57 -16.09
N ASP A 230 12.00 2.50 -16.41
CA ASP A 230 11.29 3.42 -17.27
C ASP A 230 9.76 3.29 -17.08
N ASP A 231 9.01 4.18 -17.71
CA ASP A 231 7.55 4.24 -17.61
C ASP A 231 6.86 3.00 -18.19
N THR A 232 7.48 2.30 -19.15
CA THR A 232 6.92 1.07 -19.75
C THR A 232 6.96 -0.08 -18.73
N VAL A 233 8.04 -0.21 -17.96
CA VAL A 233 8.12 -1.12 -16.83
C VAL A 233 7.15 -0.70 -15.73
N GLY A 234 7.03 0.62 -15.49
CA GLY A 234 6.03 1.21 -14.61
C GLY A 234 4.59 0.79 -14.93
N ALA A 235 4.23 0.73 -16.20
CA ALA A 235 2.89 0.36 -16.66
C ALA A 235 2.58 -1.15 -16.48
N LYS A 236 3.60 -2.01 -16.42
CA LYS A 236 3.43 -3.48 -16.31
C LYS A 236 2.98 -3.96 -14.93
N ARG A 237 3.18 -3.17 -13.86
CA ARG A 237 2.91 -3.59 -12.47
C ARG A 237 1.51 -4.18 -12.25
N VAL A 238 0.47 -3.47 -12.68
CA VAL A 238 -0.92 -3.89 -12.43
C VAL A 238 -1.30 -5.10 -13.29
N PRO A 239 -1.06 -5.13 -14.62
CA PRO A 239 -1.28 -6.33 -15.44
C PRO A 239 -0.51 -7.55 -14.94
N LEU A 240 0.77 -7.38 -14.57
CA LEU A 240 1.63 -8.46 -14.08
C LEU A 240 1.10 -9.03 -12.76
N GLY A 241 0.72 -8.16 -11.81
CA GLY A 241 0.12 -8.61 -10.56
C GLY A 241 -1.23 -9.30 -10.76
N LYS A 242 -2.09 -8.79 -11.67
CA LYS A 242 -3.37 -9.45 -12.00
C LYS A 242 -3.14 -10.83 -12.62
N ALA A 243 -2.18 -10.97 -13.53
CA ALA A 243 -1.80 -12.25 -14.10
C ALA A 243 -1.27 -13.23 -13.02
N ALA A 244 -0.50 -12.75 -12.05
CA ALA A 244 -0.04 -13.57 -10.93
C ALA A 244 -1.20 -14.04 -10.04
N LEU A 245 -2.20 -13.19 -9.77
CA LEU A 245 -3.42 -13.58 -9.08
C LEU A 245 -4.25 -14.61 -9.86
N GLN A 246 -4.34 -14.48 -11.20
CA GLN A 246 -5.00 -15.46 -12.08
C GLN A 246 -4.28 -16.82 -12.09
N VAL A 247 -2.94 -16.84 -12.07
CA VAL A 247 -2.15 -18.08 -11.93
C VAL A 247 -2.50 -18.83 -10.64
N LEU A 248 -2.83 -18.10 -9.58
CA LEU A 248 -3.28 -18.66 -8.29
C LEU A 248 -4.80 -18.93 -8.26
N GLY A 249 -5.52 -18.63 -9.34
CA GLY A 249 -6.97 -18.77 -9.41
C GLY A 249 -7.71 -17.83 -8.45
N LEU A 250 -7.16 -16.66 -8.13
CA LEU A 250 -7.78 -15.68 -7.23
C LEU A 250 -8.58 -14.61 -7.97
N LEU A 251 -8.28 -14.38 -9.25
CA LEU A 251 -9.04 -13.55 -10.18
C LEU A 251 -9.56 -14.38 -11.35
#